data_AF-A0A6G0A242-F1
#
_entry.id   AF-A0A6G0A242-F1
#
_cell.length_a   1.000
_cell.length_b   1.000
_cell.length_c   1.000
_cell.angle_alpha   90.00
_cell.angle_beta   90.00
_cell.angle_gamma   90.00
#
_symmetry.space_group_name_H-M   'P 1'
#
loop_
_entity.id
_entity.type
_entity.pdbx_description
1 polymer ?
#
loop_
_entity_poly.entity_id
_entity_poly.type
_entity_poly.pdbx_seq_one_letter_code
_entity_poly.pdbx_strand_id
1 'polypeptide(L)'
;MTTTTSLLARTKTAIILSAAVFTVGVAQVAAAPAVDDGEIPTVEEAEANLRQAQFLVSAAEQRLEELWAEQARLDAERAELEEVYGDLGEQLTEARGAAREAAVEAFIGGGSTGELELFLDASNSVDLSWRQYLVLGRNEDNTEAADRYAELRAAADEALLDFSERADGNTSLIEQAESDLAAARAAEEQATLELDQARRLAEEQARARAQAAAAEAQAAAQQQAAATEGGGGGSVSDGATGGSGGSGGSGGNAQGPGWEKLRQCESGGNYSAVSANGLYHGAYQFSVDTWRSIGGQGLPSLASPAEQDLRAQLLYNERGSAPWPHCGKYLN
;
A
#
# COMPACT_ATOMS: atom_id res chain seq x y z
N MET A 1 54.51 20.36 5.46
CA MET A 1 53.50 20.84 6.43
C MET A 1 52.58 21.81 5.69
N THR A 2 51.26 21.74 5.94
CA THR A 2 50.16 22.32 5.11
C THR A 2 50.20 21.84 3.65
N THR A 3 49.20 21.16 3.07
CA THR A 3 47.75 21.20 3.33
C THR A 3 47.06 19.89 2.89
N THR A 4 46.77 18.96 3.80
CA THR A 4 46.05 17.69 3.48
C THR A 4 44.99 17.28 4.52
N THR A 5 44.60 18.19 5.43
CA THR A 5 43.68 17.92 6.54
C THR A 5 42.27 18.46 6.29
N SER A 6 41.61 18.10 5.17
CA SER A 6 40.28 18.65 4.83
C SER A 6 39.36 17.81 3.91
N LEU A 7 39.49 16.48 3.84
CA LEU A 7 38.50 15.62 3.16
C LEU A 7 37.65 14.83 4.17
N LEU A 8 38.26 13.95 4.97
CA LEU A 8 37.60 13.20 6.06
C LEU A 8 36.95 14.06 7.17
N ALA A 9 37.21 15.36 7.20
CA ALA A 9 36.59 16.28 8.16
C ALA A 9 35.28 16.93 7.66
N ARG A 10 34.92 16.79 6.37
CA ARG A 10 33.75 17.47 5.79
C ARG A 10 32.44 16.67 5.89
N THR A 11 32.51 15.36 6.08
CA THR A 11 31.35 14.48 6.36
C THR A 11 30.88 14.54 7.83
N LYS A 12 31.32 15.53 8.61
CA LYS A 12 30.73 15.89 9.92
C LYS A 12 29.85 17.14 9.89
N THR A 13 29.21 17.41 8.75
CA THR A 13 27.85 17.98 8.81
C THR A 13 26.87 16.84 8.67
N ALA A 14 26.66 16.12 9.78
CA ALA A 14 25.40 15.42 9.95
C ALA A 14 24.32 16.50 9.96
N ILE A 15 23.77 16.78 8.79
CA ILE A 15 22.49 17.46 8.67
C ILE A 15 21.48 16.44 9.17
N ILE A 16 21.39 16.37 10.50
CA ILE A 16 20.14 16.10 11.20
C ILE A 16 19.26 17.33 10.92
N LEU A 17 18.89 17.50 9.64
CA LEU A 17 17.53 17.84 9.31
C LEU A 17 16.78 16.74 10.02
N SER A 18 16.21 17.10 11.16
CA SER A 18 15.23 16.27 11.80
C SER A 18 14.23 15.97 10.70
N ALA A 19 14.28 14.74 10.20
CA ALA A 19 13.05 14.04 9.96
C ALA A 19 12.29 14.21 11.28
N ALA A 20 11.45 15.24 11.30
CA ALA A 20 10.09 15.04 11.72
C ALA A 20 9.59 13.89 10.84
N VAL A 21 9.97 12.68 11.27
CA VAL A 21 9.03 11.59 11.51
C VAL A 21 7.94 12.23 12.36
N PHE A 22 7.10 13.02 11.67
CA PHE A 22 5.74 13.22 12.05
C PHE A 22 5.17 11.83 11.86
N THR A 23 5.37 11.01 12.88
CA THR A 23 4.43 9.99 13.26
C THR A 23 3.11 10.70 13.55
N VAL A 24 2.42 11.08 12.47
CA VAL A 24 1.14 10.45 12.10
C VAL A 24 1.48 9.02 11.63
N GLY A 25 2.14 8.17 12.43
CA GLY A 25 1.75 7.93 13.82
C GLY A 25 0.38 7.35 13.71
N VAL A 26 0.39 6.14 13.12
CA VAL A 26 -0.59 5.69 12.13
C VAL A 26 -1.95 6.14 12.61
N ALA A 27 -2.46 7.20 11.96
CA ALA A 27 -3.88 7.30 11.82
C ALA A 27 -4.20 5.99 11.11
N GLN A 28 -4.69 5.02 11.88
CA GLN A 28 -5.50 3.96 11.31
C GLN A 28 -6.41 4.74 10.39
N VAL A 29 -6.37 4.43 9.08
CA VAL A 29 -7.40 4.94 8.18
C VAL A 29 -8.67 4.41 8.80
N ALA A 30 -9.28 5.28 9.61
CA ALA A 30 -10.37 4.91 10.47
C ALA A 30 -11.44 4.62 9.47
N ALA A 31 -11.75 3.33 9.32
CA ALA A 31 -12.71 2.84 8.34
C ALA A 31 -13.89 3.83 8.38
N ALA A 32 -14.10 4.51 7.25
CA ALA A 32 -14.95 5.69 7.17
C ALA A 32 -16.21 5.42 7.99
N PRO A 33 -16.50 6.27 8.99
CA PRO A 33 -17.09 5.90 10.28
C PRO A 33 -18.14 4.81 10.07
N ALA A 34 -17.77 3.59 10.48
CA ALA A 34 -18.44 2.37 10.04
C ALA A 34 -19.96 2.54 10.15
N VAL A 35 -20.64 2.44 9.00
CA VAL A 35 -22.07 2.76 8.83
C VAL A 35 -22.89 2.11 9.95
N ASP A 36 -23.28 2.94 10.91
CA ASP A 36 -24.01 2.52 12.10
C ASP A 36 -25.45 2.18 11.67
N ASP A 37 -25.89 0.96 11.98
CA ASP A 37 -27.23 0.41 11.73
C ASP A 37 -27.85 0.57 10.31
N GLY A 38 -27.03 0.86 9.27
CA GLY A 38 -27.50 0.92 7.88
C GLY A 38 -28.46 2.09 7.59
N GLU A 39 -28.52 3.09 8.47
CA GLU A 39 -29.28 4.31 8.26
C GLU A 39 -28.50 5.25 7.32
N ILE A 40 -29.15 5.74 6.27
CA ILE A 40 -28.48 6.58 5.27
C ILE A 40 -28.29 7.97 5.88
N PRO A 41 -27.05 8.51 5.92
CA PRO A 41 -26.75 9.76 6.61
C PRO A 41 -27.59 10.93 6.09
N THR A 42 -27.83 11.90 6.96
CA THR A 42 -28.45 13.17 6.56
C THR A 42 -27.55 13.89 5.55
N VAL A 43 -28.14 14.82 4.78
CA VAL A 43 -27.36 15.62 3.80
C VAL A 43 -26.21 16.39 4.48
N GLU A 44 -26.39 16.87 5.71
CA GLU A 44 -25.35 17.58 6.46
C GLU A 44 -24.17 16.67 6.85
N GLU A 45 -24.48 15.45 7.30
CA GLU A 45 -23.48 14.42 7.63
C GLU A 45 -22.75 13.93 6.37
N ALA A 46 -23.46 13.67 5.28
CA ALA A 46 -22.86 13.26 4.01
C ALA A 46 -21.97 14.37 3.41
N GLU A 47 -22.35 15.65 3.54
CA GLU A 47 -21.48 16.78 3.18
C GLU A 47 -20.26 16.91 4.12
N ALA A 48 -20.36 16.50 5.38
CA ALA A 48 -19.23 16.44 6.29
C ALA A 48 -18.27 15.30 5.93
N ASN A 49 -18.80 14.10 5.64
CA ASN A 49 -18.03 12.94 5.17
C ASN A 49 -17.27 13.27 3.89
N LEU A 50 -17.90 13.92 2.92
CA LEU A 50 -17.25 14.34 1.67
C LEU A 50 -16.12 15.33 1.92
N ARG A 51 -16.33 16.34 2.76
CA ARG A 51 -15.26 17.30 3.15
C ARG A 51 -14.08 16.59 3.83
N GLN A 52 -14.34 15.58 4.67
CA GLN A 52 -13.31 14.79 5.31
C GLN A 52 -12.53 13.93 4.29
N ALA A 53 -13.23 13.27 3.35
CA ALA A 53 -12.59 12.49 2.30
C ALA A 53 -11.70 13.36 1.38
N GLN A 54 -12.19 14.54 0.98
CA GLN A 54 -11.42 15.53 0.21
C GLN A 54 -10.16 15.99 0.93
N PHE A 55 -10.24 16.20 2.25
CA PHE A 55 -9.05 16.50 3.06
C PHE A 55 -8.04 15.34 3.03
N LEU A 56 -8.49 14.09 3.18
CA LEU A 56 -7.62 12.92 3.11
C LEU A 56 -6.94 12.76 1.75
N VAL A 57 -7.65 13.01 0.64
CA VAL A 57 -7.05 13.03 -0.71
C VAL A 57 -5.96 14.09 -0.78
N SER A 58 -6.23 15.33 -0.36
CA SER A 58 -5.24 16.42 -0.41
C SER A 58 -3.99 16.14 0.45
N ALA A 59 -4.17 15.47 1.60
CA ALA A 59 -3.06 15.08 2.48
C ALA A 59 -2.21 13.94 1.87
N ALA A 60 -2.85 12.97 1.21
CA ALA A 60 -2.15 11.89 0.51
C ALA A 60 -1.39 12.41 -0.73
N GLU A 61 -1.97 13.34 -1.49
CA GLU A 61 -1.29 14.00 -2.62
C GLU A 61 -0.07 14.80 -2.15
N GLN A 62 -0.19 15.60 -1.09
CA GLN A 62 0.95 16.31 -0.50
C GLN A 62 2.04 15.33 -0.02
N ARG A 63 1.65 14.23 0.62
CA ARG A 63 2.62 13.22 1.10
C ARG A 63 3.38 12.57 -0.06
N LEU A 64 2.70 12.31 -1.17
CA LEU A 64 3.32 11.77 -2.38
C LEU A 64 4.29 12.79 -3.00
N GLU A 65 3.93 14.08 -3.05
CA GLU A 65 4.82 15.16 -3.52
C GLU A 65 6.10 15.27 -2.67
N GLU A 66 6.00 15.17 -1.34
CA GLU A 66 7.17 15.14 -0.44
C GLU A 66 8.12 13.98 -0.73
N LEU A 67 7.58 12.78 -1.00
CA LEU A 67 8.37 11.58 -1.29
C LEU A 67 9.03 11.63 -2.67
N TRP A 68 8.37 12.21 -3.68
CA TRP A 68 9.00 12.47 -4.98
C TRP A 68 10.08 13.56 -4.90
N ALA A 69 9.91 14.56 -4.03
CA ALA A 69 10.94 15.55 -3.77
C ALA A 69 12.17 14.94 -3.06
N GLU A 70 11.97 13.98 -2.16
CA GLU A 70 13.07 13.21 -1.55
C GLU A 70 13.72 12.25 -2.55
N GLN A 71 12.95 11.62 -3.44
CA GLN A 71 13.49 10.81 -4.53
C GLN A 71 14.45 11.62 -5.43
N ALA A 72 14.07 12.85 -5.78
CA ALA A 72 14.92 13.74 -6.56
C ALA A 72 16.21 14.16 -5.82
N ARG A 73 16.21 14.19 -4.47
CA ARG A 73 17.44 14.39 -3.66
C ARG A 73 18.31 13.15 -3.67
N LEU A 74 17.74 11.97 -3.49
CA LEU A 74 18.45 10.70 -3.55
C LEU A 74 19.05 10.45 -4.94
N ASP A 75 18.37 10.84 -6.02
CA ASP A 75 18.91 10.80 -7.38
C ASP A 75 20.09 11.76 -7.58
N ALA A 76 20.09 12.93 -6.91
CA ALA A 76 21.22 13.87 -6.92
C ALA A 76 22.40 13.38 -6.07
N GLU A 77 22.12 12.82 -4.88
CA GLU A 77 23.12 12.19 -4.01
C GLU A 77 23.76 10.98 -4.68
N ARG A 78 23.00 10.16 -5.44
CA ARG A 78 23.55 9.10 -6.28
C ARG A 78 24.55 9.63 -7.30
N ALA A 79 24.26 10.74 -7.96
CA ALA A 79 25.16 11.34 -8.95
C ALA A 79 26.46 11.87 -8.30
N GLU A 80 26.38 12.47 -7.10
CA GLU A 80 27.57 12.86 -6.32
C GLU A 80 28.37 11.63 -5.87
N LEU A 81 27.70 10.59 -5.38
CA LEU A 81 28.34 9.32 -5.01
C LEU A 81 29.00 8.64 -6.22
N GLU A 82 28.40 8.64 -7.41
CA GLU A 82 29.01 8.11 -8.64
C GLU A 82 30.32 8.84 -9.00
N GLU A 83 30.40 10.16 -8.80
CA GLU A 83 31.63 10.94 -8.97
C GLU A 83 32.67 10.58 -7.88
N VAL A 84 32.26 10.53 -6.61
CA VAL A 84 33.13 10.20 -5.47
C VAL A 84 33.67 8.76 -5.53
N TYR A 85 32.86 7.77 -5.89
CA TYR A 85 33.30 6.39 -6.09
C TYR A 85 34.18 6.24 -7.34
N GLY A 86 34.03 7.11 -8.35
CA GLY A 86 34.94 7.21 -9.48
C GLY A 86 36.35 7.62 -9.05
N ASP A 87 36.47 8.75 -8.36
CA ASP A 87 37.73 9.25 -7.81
C ASP A 87 38.34 8.28 -6.78
N LEU A 88 37.52 7.70 -5.90
CA LEU A 88 37.96 6.68 -4.96
C LEU A 88 38.44 5.41 -5.69
N GLY A 89 37.85 5.04 -6.82
CA GLY A 89 38.31 3.93 -7.66
C GLY A 89 39.71 4.18 -8.24
N GLU A 90 40.02 5.43 -8.60
CA GLU A 90 41.35 5.86 -9.00
C GLU A 90 42.33 5.82 -7.81
N GLN A 91 41.96 6.42 -6.67
CA GLN A 91 42.78 6.40 -5.44
C GLN A 91 43.05 4.97 -4.92
N LEU A 92 42.07 4.06 -4.98
CA LEU A 92 42.23 2.65 -4.60
C LEU A 92 43.11 1.89 -5.61
N THR A 93 43.12 2.31 -6.88
CA THR A 93 44.01 1.77 -7.91
C THR A 93 45.45 2.26 -7.70
N GLU A 94 45.63 3.54 -7.38
CA GLU A 94 46.92 4.13 -6.99
C GLU A 94 47.46 3.47 -5.72
N ALA A 95 46.67 3.40 -4.64
CA ALA A 95 47.06 2.77 -3.38
C ALA A 95 47.39 1.28 -3.54
N ARG A 96 46.63 0.54 -4.36
CA ARG A 96 46.97 -0.85 -4.74
C ARG A 96 48.23 -0.93 -5.59
N GLY A 97 48.50 0.07 -6.43
CA GLY A 97 49.75 0.22 -7.19
C GLY A 97 50.93 0.39 -6.24
N ALA A 98 50.88 1.39 -5.37
CA ALA A 98 51.88 1.66 -4.34
C ALA A 98 52.13 0.46 -3.43
N ALA A 99 51.08 -0.19 -2.90
CA ALA A 99 51.21 -1.39 -2.07
C ALA A 99 51.85 -2.58 -2.82
N ARG A 100 51.60 -2.71 -4.14
CA ARG A 100 52.28 -3.73 -4.97
C ARG A 100 53.73 -3.36 -5.25
N GLU A 101 54.02 -2.10 -5.53
CA GLU A 101 55.38 -1.61 -5.76
C GLU A 101 56.23 -1.77 -4.50
N ALA A 102 55.71 -1.39 -3.35
CA ALA A 102 56.34 -1.57 -2.05
C ALA A 102 56.57 -3.05 -1.69
N ALA A 103 55.60 -3.94 -1.99
CA ALA A 103 55.78 -5.38 -1.84
C ALA A 103 56.83 -5.97 -2.81
N VAL A 104 56.93 -5.44 -4.04
CA VAL A 104 57.95 -5.83 -5.03
C VAL A 104 59.34 -5.30 -4.63
N GLU A 105 59.45 -4.07 -4.12
CA GLU A 105 60.69 -3.52 -3.55
C GLU A 105 61.17 -4.35 -2.35
N ALA A 106 60.27 -4.73 -1.44
CA ALA A 106 60.60 -5.60 -0.31
C ALA A 106 61.09 -6.98 -0.78
N PHE A 107 60.42 -7.58 -1.78
CA PHE A 107 60.81 -8.87 -2.34
C PHE A 107 62.17 -8.83 -3.05
N ILE A 108 62.39 -7.86 -3.95
CA ILE A 108 63.64 -7.71 -4.72
C ILE A 108 64.79 -7.22 -3.82
N GLY A 109 64.50 -6.31 -2.89
CA GLY A 109 65.50 -5.65 -2.04
C GLY A 109 65.91 -6.42 -0.79
N GLY A 110 65.17 -7.45 -0.35
CA GLY A 110 65.43 -8.10 0.94
C GLY A 110 64.87 -9.52 1.15
N GLY A 111 64.11 -10.11 0.21
CA GLY A 111 63.65 -11.51 0.32
C GLY A 111 64.72 -12.57 0.06
N SER A 112 65.99 -12.18 -0.08
CA SER A 112 67.13 -13.06 -0.35
C SER A 112 68.28 -12.74 0.59
N THR A 113 69.31 -13.59 0.63
CA THR A 113 70.35 -13.68 1.68
C THR A 113 71.20 -12.43 1.95
N GLY A 114 70.95 -11.32 1.25
CA GLY A 114 71.58 -10.02 1.45
C GLY A 114 71.23 -9.32 2.78
N GLU A 115 70.10 -9.63 3.45
CA GLU A 115 69.84 -9.07 4.80
C GLU A 115 70.87 -9.55 5.83
N LEU A 116 71.23 -10.83 5.78
CA LEU A 116 72.27 -11.39 6.64
C LEU A 116 73.63 -10.73 6.34
N GLU A 117 73.98 -10.47 5.09
CA GLU A 117 75.16 -9.66 4.74
C GLU A 117 75.04 -8.22 5.23
N LEU A 118 73.89 -7.57 5.08
CA LEU A 118 73.64 -6.19 5.52
C LEU A 118 73.81 -6.02 7.04
N PHE A 119 73.43 -7.02 7.84
CA PHE A 119 73.66 -7.05 9.29
C PHE A 119 75.05 -7.55 9.70
N LEU A 120 75.68 -8.45 8.93
CA LEU A 120 77.01 -8.99 9.23
C LEU A 120 78.17 -8.05 8.81
N ASP A 121 77.97 -7.20 7.80
CA ASP A 121 78.90 -6.15 7.36
C ASP A 121 78.71 -4.82 8.11
N ALA A 122 77.89 -4.79 9.17
CA ALA A 122 77.71 -3.61 9.99
C ALA A 122 79.00 -3.29 10.78
N SER A 123 79.61 -2.14 10.48
CA SER A 123 80.94 -1.78 10.96
C SER A 123 81.01 -1.41 12.45
N ASN A 124 79.86 -1.06 13.05
CA ASN A 124 79.73 -0.69 14.46
C ASN A 124 78.24 -0.72 14.88
N SER A 125 77.96 -0.57 16.18
CA SER A 125 76.60 -0.62 16.74
C SER A 125 75.67 0.49 16.27
N VAL A 126 76.19 1.66 15.86
CA VAL A 126 75.37 2.76 15.34
C VAL A 126 74.94 2.46 13.90
N ASP A 127 75.86 1.98 13.06
CA ASP A 127 75.60 1.48 11.70
C ASP A 127 74.55 0.35 11.72
N LEU A 128 74.68 -0.61 12.64
CA LEU A 128 73.73 -1.70 12.84
C LEU A 128 72.33 -1.18 13.25
N SER A 129 72.25 -0.18 14.15
CA SER A 129 70.98 0.43 14.55
C SER A 129 70.29 1.19 13.42
N TRP A 130 71.06 1.86 12.56
CA TRP A 130 70.55 2.58 11.38
C TRP A 130 70.04 1.61 10.30
N ARG A 131 70.74 0.50 10.06
CA ARG A 131 70.30 -0.55 9.13
C ARG A 131 69.04 -1.26 9.64
N GLN A 132 68.94 -1.52 10.94
CA GLN A 132 67.72 -2.06 11.56
C GLN A 132 66.53 -1.09 11.41
N TYR A 133 66.76 0.22 11.58
CA TYR A 133 65.73 1.24 11.38
C TYR A 133 65.23 1.28 9.92
N LEU A 134 66.10 1.11 8.93
CA LEU A 134 65.71 1.08 7.51
C LEU A 134 64.85 -0.16 7.14
N VAL A 135 65.14 -1.32 7.74
CA VAL A 135 64.34 -2.55 7.53
C VAL A 135 62.97 -2.45 8.23
N LEU A 136 62.91 -1.86 9.42
CA LEU A 136 61.65 -1.64 10.14
C LEU A 136 60.79 -0.54 9.49
N GLY A 137 61.38 0.59 9.10
CA GLY A 137 60.66 1.70 8.46
C GLY A 137 59.96 1.27 7.17
N ARG A 138 60.60 0.46 6.32
CA ARG A 138 59.95 -0.10 5.13
C ARG A 138 58.76 -1.04 5.41
N ASN A 139 58.72 -1.67 6.60
CA ASN A 139 57.55 -2.44 7.02
C ASN A 139 56.45 -1.54 7.60
N GLU A 140 56.82 -0.42 8.22
CA GLU A 140 55.89 0.63 8.65
C GLU A 140 55.21 1.29 7.45
N ASP A 141 55.96 1.71 6.43
CA ASP A 141 55.45 2.25 5.15
C ASP A 141 54.46 1.27 4.46
N ASN A 142 54.81 -0.02 4.42
CA ASN A 142 53.96 -1.07 3.84
C ASN A 142 52.65 -1.26 4.61
N THR A 143 52.70 -1.10 5.94
CA THR A 143 51.53 -1.24 6.81
C THR A 143 50.62 -0.02 6.68
N GLU A 144 51.18 1.21 6.66
CA GLU A 144 50.41 2.44 6.43
C GLU A 144 49.67 2.42 5.08
N ALA A 145 50.32 1.94 4.01
CA ALA A 145 49.69 1.79 2.70
C ALA A 145 48.54 0.76 2.70
N ALA A 146 48.69 -0.34 3.45
CA ALA A 146 47.66 -1.39 3.56
C ALA A 146 46.48 -0.96 4.44
N ASP A 147 46.74 -0.33 5.58
CA ASP A 147 45.73 0.20 6.50
C ASP A 147 44.91 1.29 5.82
N ARG A 148 45.57 2.24 5.12
CA ARG A 148 44.87 3.27 4.35
C ARG A 148 43.97 2.70 3.25
N TYR A 149 44.39 1.62 2.58
CA TYR A 149 43.53 0.90 1.62
C TYR A 149 42.31 0.26 2.31
N ALA A 150 42.49 -0.31 3.50
CA ALA A 150 41.42 -0.93 4.27
C ALA A 150 40.41 0.11 4.82
N GLU A 151 40.88 1.24 5.35
CA GLU A 151 40.05 2.34 5.83
C GLU A 151 39.20 2.96 4.70
N LEU A 152 39.84 3.29 3.57
CA LEU A 152 39.15 3.84 2.40
C LEU A 152 38.07 2.90 1.87
N ARG A 153 38.34 1.58 1.89
CA ARG A 153 37.36 0.56 1.52
C ARG A 153 36.20 0.49 2.52
N ALA A 154 36.48 0.48 3.82
CA ALA A 154 35.44 0.34 4.84
C ALA A 154 34.46 1.53 4.85
N ALA A 155 34.97 2.76 4.72
CA ALA A 155 34.15 3.96 4.63
C ALA A 155 33.27 3.99 3.37
N ALA A 156 33.77 3.45 2.26
CA ALA A 156 33.01 3.26 1.02
C ALA A 156 31.90 2.22 1.15
N ASP A 157 32.19 1.07 1.75
CA ASP A 157 31.20 0.01 1.97
C ASP A 157 30.07 0.51 2.91
N GLU A 158 30.36 1.34 3.94
CA GLU A 158 29.36 1.91 4.87
C GLU A 158 28.44 2.95 4.19
N ALA A 159 29.00 3.92 3.46
CA ALA A 159 28.21 4.98 2.82
C ALA A 159 27.28 4.45 1.72
N LEU A 160 27.70 3.41 0.99
CA LEU A 160 26.86 2.76 -0.03
C LEU A 160 25.66 2.03 0.59
N LEU A 161 25.83 1.43 1.78
CA LEU A 161 24.77 0.72 2.48
C LEU A 161 23.70 1.68 3.04
N ASP A 162 24.09 2.79 3.67
CA ASP A 162 23.15 3.83 4.13
C ASP A 162 22.31 4.38 2.98
N PHE A 163 22.98 4.73 1.87
CA PHE A 163 22.30 5.20 0.67
C PHE A 163 21.29 4.17 0.11
N SER A 164 21.69 2.89 0.04
CA SER A 164 20.80 1.81 -0.42
C SER A 164 19.57 1.66 0.47
N GLU A 165 19.76 1.59 1.80
CA GLU A 165 18.65 1.44 2.76
C GLU A 165 17.67 2.62 2.67
N ARG A 166 18.19 3.85 2.52
CA ARG A 166 17.36 5.05 2.32
C ARG A 166 16.62 5.06 0.99
N ALA A 167 17.25 4.62 -0.10
CA ALA A 167 16.62 4.54 -1.43
C ALA A 167 15.54 3.46 -1.51
N ASP A 168 15.82 2.27 -0.98
CA ASP A 168 14.86 1.16 -0.91
C ASP A 168 13.68 1.51 0.02
N GLY A 169 13.97 2.19 1.14
CA GLY A 169 12.97 2.73 2.05
C GLY A 169 12.07 3.80 1.41
N ASN A 170 12.65 4.77 0.69
CA ASN A 170 11.86 5.80 -0.01
C ASN A 170 10.97 5.21 -1.11
N THR A 171 11.49 4.24 -1.87
CA THR A 171 10.72 3.50 -2.88
C THR A 171 9.50 2.81 -2.26
N SER A 172 9.70 2.09 -1.14
CA SER A 172 8.62 1.42 -0.40
C SER A 172 7.58 2.41 0.14
N LEU A 173 8.01 3.60 0.57
CA LEU A 173 7.12 4.67 1.04
C LEU A 173 6.30 5.30 -0.10
N ILE A 174 6.86 5.42 -1.31
CA ILE A 174 6.13 5.88 -2.50
C ILE A 174 5.03 4.88 -2.85
N GLU A 175 5.33 3.59 -2.94
CA GLU A 175 4.33 2.54 -3.22
C GLU A 175 3.19 2.56 -2.19
N GLN A 176 3.53 2.74 -0.90
CA GLN A 176 2.53 2.89 0.15
C GLN A 176 1.68 4.17 -0.03
N ALA A 177 2.30 5.32 -0.29
CA ALA A 177 1.60 6.59 -0.47
C ALA A 177 0.69 6.60 -1.72
N GLU A 178 1.08 5.92 -2.81
CA GLU A 178 0.23 5.71 -3.97
C GLU A 178 -1.00 4.84 -3.64
N SER A 179 -0.82 3.80 -2.83
CA SER A 179 -1.92 2.95 -2.32
C SER A 179 -2.85 3.73 -1.38
N ASP A 180 -2.30 4.54 -0.49
CA ASP A 180 -3.08 5.40 0.43
C ASP A 180 -3.86 6.47 -0.34
N LEU A 181 -3.28 7.07 -1.38
CA LEU A 181 -3.95 8.01 -2.28
C LEU A 181 -5.09 7.34 -3.06
N ALA A 182 -4.89 6.12 -3.54
CA ALA A 182 -5.94 5.35 -4.21
C ALA A 182 -7.11 5.04 -3.25
N ALA A 183 -6.82 4.67 -2.00
CA ALA A 183 -7.82 4.46 -0.96
C ALA A 183 -8.57 5.75 -0.60
N ALA A 184 -7.88 6.89 -0.48
CA ALA A 184 -8.48 8.19 -0.20
C ALA A 184 -9.43 8.63 -1.33
N ARG A 185 -9.04 8.44 -2.60
CA ARG A 185 -9.89 8.76 -3.77
C ARG A 185 -11.12 7.86 -3.85
N ALA A 186 -10.99 6.57 -3.52
CA ALA A 186 -12.14 5.67 -3.42
C ALA A 186 -13.12 6.09 -2.31
N ALA A 187 -12.60 6.60 -1.18
CA ALA A 187 -13.43 7.16 -0.11
C ALA A 187 -14.13 8.46 -0.50
N GLU A 188 -13.49 9.33 -1.31
CA GLU A 188 -14.14 10.53 -1.87
C GLU A 188 -15.28 10.17 -2.84
N GLU A 189 -15.06 9.19 -3.72
CA GLU A 189 -16.09 8.67 -4.62
C GLU A 189 -17.29 8.09 -3.83
N GLN A 190 -17.01 7.28 -2.80
CA GLN A 190 -18.07 6.74 -1.93
C GLN A 190 -18.84 7.86 -1.21
N ALA A 191 -18.16 8.82 -0.59
CA ALA A 191 -18.81 9.94 0.09
C ALA A 191 -19.64 10.82 -0.86
N THR A 192 -19.21 10.95 -2.12
CA THR A 192 -19.99 11.62 -3.18
C THR A 192 -21.28 10.85 -3.49
N LEU A 193 -21.21 9.53 -3.62
CA LEU A 193 -22.38 8.67 -3.84
C LEU A 193 -23.35 8.67 -2.64
N GLU A 194 -22.83 8.70 -1.41
CA GLU A 194 -23.63 8.83 -0.18
C GLU A 194 -24.36 10.18 -0.14
N LEU A 195 -23.68 11.28 -0.48
CA LEU A 195 -24.31 12.60 -0.56
C LEU A 195 -25.44 12.66 -1.60
N ASP A 196 -25.22 12.05 -2.76
CA ASP A 196 -26.24 11.96 -3.80
C ASP A 196 -27.43 11.07 -3.39
N GLN A 197 -27.20 10.01 -2.60
CA GLN A 197 -28.27 9.20 -2.00
C GLN A 197 -29.06 9.99 -0.95
N ALA A 198 -28.37 10.65 -0.01
CA ALA A 198 -28.97 11.47 1.03
C ALA A 198 -29.85 12.59 0.45
N ARG A 199 -29.37 13.26 -0.62
CA ARG A 199 -30.14 14.30 -1.33
C ARG A 199 -31.42 13.76 -1.96
N ARG A 200 -31.37 12.60 -2.64
CA ARG A 200 -32.56 11.95 -3.22
C ARG A 200 -33.59 11.60 -2.15
N LEU A 201 -33.17 11.01 -1.03
CA LEU A 201 -34.06 10.65 0.07
C LEU A 201 -34.66 11.88 0.75
N ALA A 202 -33.88 12.96 0.93
CA ALA A 202 -34.39 14.22 1.45
C ALA A 202 -35.48 14.80 0.54
N GLU A 203 -35.31 14.76 -0.79
CA GLU A 203 -36.36 15.15 -1.74
C GLU A 203 -37.61 14.25 -1.66
N GLU A 204 -37.45 12.93 -1.60
CA GLU A 204 -38.56 11.98 -1.50
C GLU A 204 -39.35 12.15 -0.21
N GLN A 205 -38.66 12.32 0.92
CA GLN A 205 -39.28 12.66 2.20
C GLN A 205 -39.99 14.02 2.15
N ALA A 206 -39.42 15.03 1.50
CA ALA A 206 -40.07 16.33 1.36
C ALA A 206 -41.36 16.24 0.52
N ARG A 207 -41.33 15.48 -0.59
CA ARG A 207 -42.50 15.19 -1.42
C ARG A 207 -43.58 14.43 -0.65
N ALA A 208 -43.20 13.41 0.13
CA ALA A 208 -44.13 12.64 0.96
C ALA A 208 -44.78 13.50 2.07
N ARG A 209 -43.99 14.34 2.76
CA ARG A 209 -44.50 15.30 3.77
C ARG A 209 -45.46 16.31 3.14
N ALA A 210 -45.18 16.80 1.93
CA ALA A 210 -46.07 17.70 1.21
C ALA A 210 -47.39 17.02 0.78
N GLN A 211 -47.34 15.76 0.34
CA GLN A 211 -48.53 14.96 0.01
C GLN A 211 -49.39 14.68 1.25
N ALA A 212 -48.77 14.34 2.38
CA ALA A 212 -49.47 14.13 3.65
C ALA A 212 -50.18 15.42 4.12
N ALA A 213 -49.48 16.56 4.14
CA ALA A 213 -50.07 17.85 4.49
C ALA A 213 -51.21 18.27 3.54
N ALA A 214 -51.11 17.96 2.25
CA ALA A 214 -52.18 18.19 1.28
C ALA A 214 -53.41 17.29 1.54
N ALA A 215 -53.20 16.03 1.90
CA ALA A 215 -54.27 15.10 2.25
C ALA A 215 -54.99 15.51 3.55
N GLU A 216 -54.25 15.94 4.57
CA GLU A 216 -54.80 16.50 5.81
C GLU A 216 -55.63 17.76 5.55
N ALA A 217 -55.15 18.68 4.70
CA ALA A 217 -55.88 19.87 4.31
C ALA A 217 -57.18 19.54 3.54
N GLN A 218 -57.15 18.54 2.65
CA GLN A 218 -58.35 18.05 1.95
C GLN A 218 -59.36 17.42 2.91
N ALA A 219 -58.91 16.60 3.86
CA ALA A 219 -59.77 15.98 4.86
C ALA A 219 -60.43 17.03 5.77
N ALA A 220 -59.69 18.06 6.20
CA ALA A 220 -60.24 19.18 6.97
C ALA A 220 -61.30 19.96 6.17
N ALA A 221 -61.07 20.22 4.88
CA ALA A 221 -62.05 20.87 4.01
C ALA A 221 -63.32 20.03 3.80
N GLN A 222 -63.18 18.70 3.63
CA GLN A 222 -64.32 17.78 3.53
C GLN A 222 -65.15 17.74 4.81
N GLN A 223 -64.53 17.75 6.00
CA GLN A 223 -65.24 17.82 7.28
C GLN A 223 -66.03 19.12 7.44
N GLN A 224 -65.48 20.25 6.98
CA GLN A 224 -66.20 21.53 6.98
C GLN A 224 -67.39 21.53 6.00
N ALA A 225 -67.23 20.95 4.81
CA ALA A 225 -68.32 20.81 3.84
C ALA A 225 -69.43 19.86 4.32
N ALA A 226 -69.07 18.75 4.95
CA ALA A 226 -70.03 17.80 5.54
C ALA A 226 -70.81 18.41 6.73
N ALA A 227 -70.22 19.37 7.46
CA ALA A 227 -70.93 20.13 8.49
C ALA A 227 -71.98 21.12 7.91
N THR A 228 -71.89 21.47 6.62
CA THR A 228 -72.88 22.31 5.93
C THR A 228 -73.97 21.53 5.18
N GLU A 229 -73.78 20.25 4.85
CA GLU A 229 -74.76 19.41 4.13
C GLU A 229 -75.15 18.14 4.89
N GLY A 230 -76.02 18.27 5.90
CA GLY A 230 -76.62 17.13 6.59
C GLY A 230 -77.90 16.62 5.91
N GLY A 231 -77.85 15.49 5.16
CA GLY A 231 -79.07 14.95 4.56
C GLY A 231 -79.02 13.65 3.71
N GLY A 232 -78.66 12.50 4.30
CA GLY A 232 -78.96 11.14 3.76
C GLY A 232 -78.12 10.65 2.55
N GLY A 233 -78.04 9.36 2.21
CA GLY A 233 -78.53 8.14 2.89
C GLY A 233 -78.64 6.92 1.94
N GLY A 234 -78.16 5.73 2.36
CA GLY A 234 -78.30 4.43 1.65
C GLY A 234 -77.11 4.04 0.74
N SER A 235 -76.48 2.85 0.85
CA SER A 235 -76.92 1.45 0.57
C SER A 235 -76.82 1.07 -0.92
N VAL A 236 -76.32 -0.10 -1.40
CA VAL A 236 -75.70 -1.35 -0.84
C VAL A 236 -75.03 -2.16 -1.99
N SER A 237 -74.09 -3.09 -1.69
CA SER A 237 -73.65 -4.31 -2.46
C SER A 237 -73.18 -4.17 -3.94
N ASP A 238 -72.25 -4.93 -4.54
CA ASP A 238 -71.37 -6.08 -4.21
C ASP A 238 -70.20 -6.11 -5.26
N GLY A 239 -69.20 -7.03 -5.32
CA GLY A 239 -68.83 -8.20 -4.52
C GLY A 239 -67.79 -9.13 -5.23
N ALA A 240 -67.13 -10.02 -4.47
CA ALA A 240 -66.31 -11.21 -4.86
C ALA A 240 -65.03 -11.14 -5.75
N THR A 241 -63.92 -11.69 -5.21
CA THR A 241 -62.74 -12.34 -5.88
C THR A 241 -61.85 -11.51 -6.84
N GLY A 242 -60.53 -11.68 -6.95
CA GLY A 242 -59.59 -12.64 -6.33
C GLY A 242 -58.66 -13.27 -7.39
N GLY A 243 -57.37 -12.88 -7.44
CA GLY A 243 -56.40 -13.46 -8.39
C GLY A 243 -55.08 -12.69 -8.51
N SER A 244 -53.95 -13.42 -8.45
CA SER A 244 -52.59 -12.89 -8.56
C SER A 244 -52.03 -13.02 -9.98
N GLY A 245 -50.98 -12.25 -10.33
CA GLY A 245 -50.15 -12.54 -11.50
C GLY A 245 -49.65 -11.31 -12.27
N GLY A 246 -48.46 -10.81 -11.94
CA GLY A 246 -47.78 -9.74 -12.66
C GLY A 246 -46.27 -9.87 -12.55
N SER A 247 -45.69 -10.87 -13.22
CA SER A 247 -44.23 -11.09 -13.23
C SER A 247 -43.59 -10.34 -14.39
N GLY A 248 -42.77 -9.33 -14.07
CA GLY A 248 -41.91 -8.62 -15.01
C GLY A 248 -40.48 -8.64 -14.49
N GLY A 249 -39.57 -9.27 -15.23
CA GLY A 249 -38.20 -9.54 -14.74
C GLY A 249 -37.24 -8.36 -14.86
N SER A 250 -36.34 -8.23 -13.89
CA SER A 250 -35.02 -7.57 -14.02
C SER A 250 -34.14 -7.89 -12.81
N GLY A 251 -32.83 -8.03 -13.05
CA GLY A 251 -31.76 -7.92 -12.04
C GLY A 251 -31.88 -8.82 -10.81
N GLY A 252 -31.32 -10.03 -10.86
CA GLY A 252 -31.21 -10.88 -9.69
C GLY A 252 -30.35 -10.23 -8.60
N ASN A 253 -30.81 -10.28 -7.36
CA ASN A 253 -30.00 -10.05 -6.15
C ASN A 253 -29.60 -11.42 -5.56
N ALA A 254 -28.35 -11.58 -5.10
CA ALA A 254 -27.79 -12.86 -4.63
C ALA A 254 -28.42 -13.41 -3.32
N GLN A 255 -29.40 -12.68 -2.78
CA GLN A 255 -30.16 -12.97 -1.58
C GLN A 255 -31.54 -13.59 -1.87
N GLY A 256 -31.88 -13.82 -3.15
CA GLY A 256 -33.13 -14.48 -3.54
C GLY A 256 -33.22 -15.96 -3.12
N PRO A 257 -34.42 -16.54 -2.96
CA PRO A 257 -34.61 -17.91 -2.44
C PRO A 257 -34.09 -19.04 -3.35
N GLY A 258 -33.71 -18.73 -4.60
CA GLY A 258 -32.99 -19.66 -5.48
C GLY A 258 -31.49 -19.76 -5.13
N TRP A 259 -30.86 -18.62 -4.80
CA TRP A 259 -29.45 -18.55 -4.40
C TRP A 259 -29.17 -19.26 -3.08
N GLU A 260 -30.09 -19.14 -2.11
CA GLU A 260 -29.99 -19.89 -0.85
C GLU A 260 -30.05 -21.41 -1.09
N LYS A 261 -30.96 -21.88 -1.95
CA LYS A 261 -31.05 -23.30 -2.32
C LYS A 261 -29.83 -23.78 -3.09
N LEU A 262 -29.19 -22.92 -3.90
CA LEU A 262 -27.92 -23.21 -4.55
C LEU A 262 -26.82 -23.43 -3.52
N ARG A 263 -26.58 -22.47 -2.61
CA ARG A 263 -25.58 -22.59 -1.53
C ARG A 263 -25.82 -23.82 -0.65
N GLN A 264 -27.07 -24.08 -0.28
CA GLN A 264 -27.44 -25.26 0.51
C GLN A 264 -27.17 -26.59 -0.22
N CYS A 265 -27.25 -26.61 -1.55
CA CYS A 265 -26.98 -27.78 -2.37
C CYS A 265 -25.48 -27.99 -2.64
N GLU A 266 -24.71 -26.91 -2.84
CA GLU A 266 -23.27 -26.97 -3.14
C GLU A 266 -22.41 -27.22 -1.89
N SER A 267 -22.67 -26.51 -0.79
CA SER A 267 -21.82 -26.50 0.42
C SER A 267 -22.56 -26.76 1.73
N GLY A 268 -23.89 -26.89 1.68
CA GLY A 268 -24.73 -26.84 2.87
C GLY A 268 -24.87 -25.44 3.49
N GLY A 269 -24.59 -24.39 2.72
CA GLY A 269 -24.64 -22.98 3.19
C GLY A 269 -23.33 -22.48 3.82
N ASN A 270 -22.23 -23.21 3.70
CA ASN A 270 -20.97 -22.90 4.39
C ASN A 270 -20.00 -22.09 3.51
N TYR A 271 -19.88 -20.79 3.79
CA TYR A 271 -18.96 -19.87 3.11
C TYR A 271 -17.46 -20.16 3.33
N SER A 272 -17.10 -20.96 4.33
CA SER A 272 -15.72 -21.42 4.55
C SER A 272 -15.51 -22.89 4.12
N ALA A 273 -16.44 -23.46 3.35
CA ALA A 273 -16.30 -24.82 2.83
C ALA A 273 -15.04 -24.98 1.98
N VAL A 274 -14.41 -26.15 2.12
CA VAL A 274 -13.36 -26.65 1.23
C VAL A 274 -13.69 -28.10 0.94
N SER A 275 -13.74 -28.48 -0.33
CA SER A 275 -14.04 -29.85 -0.74
C SER A 275 -12.97 -30.84 -0.23
N ALA A 276 -13.33 -32.10 -0.07
CA ALA A 276 -12.42 -33.14 0.43
C ALA A 276 -11.14 -33.34 -0.41
N ASN A 277 -11.13 -32.87 -1.67
CA ASN A 277 -9.97 -32.87 -2.56
C ASN A 277 -9.24 -31.51 -2.64
N GLY A 278 -9.69 -30.48 -1.91
CA GLY A 278 -9.07 -29.15 -1.86
C GLY A 278 -9.17 -28.32 -3.15
N LEU A 279 -10.04 -28.70 -4.11
CA LEU A 279 -10.15 -28.03 -5.41
C LEU A 279 -11.30 -27.01 -5.49
N TYR A 280 -12.30 -27.13 -4.62
CA TYR A 280 -13.51 -26.32 -4.64
C TYR A 280 -13.73 -25.67 -3.27
N HIS A 281 -14.09 -24.39 -3.29
CA HIS A 281 -14.05 -23.52 -2.11
C HIS A 281 -15.31 -22.64 -2.01
N GLY A 282 -15.70 -22.35 -0.77
CA GLY A 282 -16.74 -21.39 -0.44
C GLY A 282 -18.16 -21.90 -0.67
N ALA A 283 -19.15 -21.05 -0.40
CA ALA A 283 -20.56 -21.45 -0.37
C ALA A 283 -21.09 -21.99 -1.71
N TYR A 284 -20.44 -21.59 -2.81
CA TYR A 284 -20.76 -21.93 -4.20
C TYR A 284 -19.80 -22.94 -4.84
N GLN A 285 -18.87 -23.50 -4.07
CA GLN A 285 -17.89 -24.49 -4.53
C GLN A 285 -17.09 -24.01 -5.76
N PHE A 286 -16.57 -22.78 -5.72
CA PHE A 286 -15.71 -22.23 -6.77
C PHE A 286 -14.38 -22.98 -6.89
N SER A 287 -13.92 -23.23 -8.11
CA SER A 287 -12.49 -23.47 -8.35
C SER A 287 -11.73 -22.14 -8.34
N VAL A 288 -10.46 -22.17 -7.90
CA VAL A 288 -9.61 -20.98 -7.80
C VAL A 288 -9.41 -20.28 -9.16
N ASP A 289 -9.32 -21.04 -10.25
CA ASP A 289 -9.20 -20.46 -11.60
C ASP A 289 -10.49 -19.77 -12.04
N THR A 290 -11.66 -20.35 -11.75
CA THR A 290 -12.94 -19.71 -12.04
C THR A 290 -13.07 -18.42 -11.23
N TRP A 291 -12.78 -18.48 -9.93
CA TRP A 291 -12.79 -17.34 -9.02
C TRP A 291 -11.95 -16.17 -9.55
N ARG A 292 -10.70 -16.45 -9.97
CA ARG A 292 -9.82 -15.45 -10.60
C ARG A 292 -10.37 -14.93 -11.92
N SER A 293 -10.99 -15.78 -12.75
CA SER A 293 -11.55 -15.36 -14.05
C SER A 293 -12.67 -14.33 -13.92
N ILE A 294 -13.41 -14.31 -12.80
CA ILE A 294 -14.46 -13.31 -12.49
C ILE A 294 -14.02 -12.26 -11.45
N GLY A 295 -12.69 -12.05 -11.34
CA GLY A 295 -12.07 -10.95 -10.60
C GLY A 295 -11.85 -11.19 -9.11
N GLY A 296 -12.05 -12.40 -8.61
CA GLY A 296 -11.80 -12.77 -7.22
C GLY A 296 -10.30 -12.98 -6.92
N GLN A 297 -9.85 -12.53 -5.76
CA GLN A 297 -8.46 -12.71 -5.30
C GLN A 297 -8.37 -13.78 -4.19
N GLY A 298 -7.17 -14.32 -3.94
CA GLY A 298 -6.95 -15.33 -2.91
C GLY A 298 -7.70 -16.65 -3.14
N LEU A 299 -8.19 -17.26 -2.06
CA LEU A 299 -9.04 -18.46 -2.07
C LEU A 299 -10.50 -18.08 -1.78
N PRO A 300 -11.50 -18.62 -2.51
CA PRO A 300 -12.90 -18.28 -2.28
C PRO A 300 -13.38 -18.50 -0.84
N SER A 301 -12.89 -19.56 -0.17
CA SER A 301 -13.25 -19.91 1.21
C SER A 301 -12.67 -18.98 2.28
N LEU A 302 -11.78 -18.06 1.89
CA LEU A 302 -11.24 -16.98 2.73
C LEU A 302 -11.84 -15.61 2.38
N ALA A 303 -12.55 -15.50 1.25
CA ALA A 303 -13.25 -14.29 0.86
C ALA A 303 -14.54 -14.11 1.68
N SER A 304 -14.97 -12.85 1.84
CA SER A 304 -16.19 -12.54 2.59
C SER A 304 -17.43 -13.17 1.95
N PRO A 305 -18.50 -13.49 2.72
CA PRO A 305 -19.74 -13.98 2.15
C PRO A 305 -20.33 -13.09 1.06
N ALA A 306 -20.26 -11.77 1.25
CA ALA A 306 -20.69 -10.78 0.28
C ALA A 306 -19.86 -10.81 -1.02
N GLU A 307 -18.54 -11.00 -0.94
CA GLU A 307 -17.73 -11.17 -2.15
C GLU A 307 -18.08 -12.47 -2.85
N GLN A 308 -18.22 -13.60 -2.13
CA GLN A 308 -18.61 -14.87 -2.74
C GLN A 308 -19.98 -14.78 -3.45
N ASP A 309 -20.94 -14.09 -2.85
CA ASP A 309 -22.27 -13.82 -3.43
C ASP A 309 -22.19 -12.95 -4.70
N LEU A 310 -21.46 -11.83 -4.65
CA LEU A 310 -21.22 -10.94 -5.79
C LEU A 310 -20.56 -11.68 -6.96
N ARG A 311 -19.53 -12.47 -6.65
CA ARG A 311 -18.76 -13.24 -7.63
C ARG A 311 -19.59 -14.38 -8.25
N ALA A 312 -20.46 -15.03 -7.48
CA ALA A 312 -21.42 -16.00 -8.00
C ALA A 312 -22.45 -15.37 -8.94
N GLN A 313 -22.92 -14.16 -8.61
CA GLN A 313 -23.81 -13.40 -9.46
C GLN A 313 -23.14 -12.96 -10.77
N LEU A 314 -21.89 -12.47 -10.72
CA LEU A 314 -21.12 -12.13 -11.93
C LEU A 314 -20.94 -13.34 -12.84
N LEU A 315 -20.53 -14.49 -12.29
CA LEU A 315 -20.38 -15.73 -13.05
C LEU A 315 -21.70 -16.21 -13.68
N TYR A 316 -22.82 -16.09 -12.97
CA TYR A 316 -24.14 -16.42 -13.50
C TYR A 316 -24.58 -15.47 -14.61
N ASN A 317 -24.29 -14.17 -14.50
CA ASN A 317 -24.58 -13.20 -15.56
C ASN A 317 -23.75 -13.48 -16.83
N GLU A 318 -22.53 -14.03 -16.69
CA GLU A 318 -21.67 -14.41 -17.82
C GLU A 318 -22.07 -15.77 -18.45
N ARG A 319 -22.41 -16.78 -17.64
CA ARG A 319 -22.51 -18.19 -18.08
C ARG A 319 -23.84 -18.89 -17.75
N GLY A 320 -24.81 -18.17 -17.19
CA GLY A 320 -26.06 -18.73 -16.67
C GLY A 320 -25.83 -19.77 -15.58
N SER A 321 -26.74 -20.72 -15.44
CA SER A 321 -26.64 -21.81 -14.45
C SER A 321 -25.60 -22.90 -14.79
N ALA A 322 -24.92 -22.81 -15.94
CA ALA A 322 -24.02 -23.85 -16.45
C ALA A 322 -22.84 -24.24 -15.53
N PRO A 323 -22.24 -23.31 -14.75
CA PRO A 323 -21.17 -23.65 -13.80
C PRO A 323 -21.61 -24.57 -12.65
N TRP A 324 -22.92 -24.67 -12.37
CA TRP A 324 -23.50 -25.49 -11.32
C TRP A 324 -24.39 -26.59 -11.92
N PRO A 325 -23.83 -27.63 -12.57
CA PRO A 325 -24.60 -28.59 -13.38
C PRO A 325 -25.64 -29.39 -12.60
N HIS A 326 -25.51 -29.53 -11.28
CA HIS A 326 -26.44 -30.29 -10.43
C HIS A 326 -27.35 -29.41 -9.55
N CYS A 327 -26.83 -28.29 -9.04
CA CYS A 327 -27.56 -27.38 -8.15
C CYS A 327 -28.12 -26.13 -8.86
N GLY A 328 -27.61 -25.77 -10.04
CA GLY A 328 -28.05 -24.62 -10.85
C GLY A 328 -29.51 -24.68 -11.29
N LYS A 329 -30.17 -25.85 -11.17
CA LYS A 329 -31.62 -26.04 -11.32
C LYS A 329 -32.48 -25.19 -10.36
N TYR A 330 -31.89 -24.59 -9.33
CA TYR A 330 -32.58 -23.66 -8.42
C TYR A 330 -32.53 -22.19 -8.87
N LEU A 331 -31.83 -21.90 -9.99
CA LEU A 331 -31.71 -20.56 -10.59
C LEU A 331 -32.56 -20.38 -11.85
N ASN A 332 -33.19 -21.46 -12.36
CA ASN A 332 -33.95 -21.52 -13.61
C ASN A 332 -35.46 -21.61 -13.37
#